data_AF-A0A920AIS2-F1
#
_entry.id   AF-A0A920AIS2-F1
#
_cell.length_a   1.000
_cell.length_b   1.000
_cell.length_c   1.000
_cell.angle_alpha   90.00
_cell.angle_beta   90.00
_cell.angle_gamma   90.00
#
_symmetry.space_group_name_H-M   'P 1'
#
loop_
_entity.id
_entity.type
_entity.pdbx_description
1 polymer ?
#
loop_
_entity_poly.entity_id
_entity_poly.type
_entity_poly.pdbx_seq_one_letter_code
_entity_poly.pdbx_strand_id
1 'polypeptide(L)'
;MIIASHNPGKIREFQAVLGHRWQVRPQAEVGVGDVEETGSTFVENALIKARHACAQTRCAALADDSGLVVPALGGAPGLRSARYSGGDDEANNALLLKNMATLEAEDRAAFYVAVVVLLEHADDPTPLIAEGRWHGRIATAPRGTGGFGYDPLFVPDGYEQHAAELSFRGKKSRQSSRTGCSTATATTGSMIDPQAVPLSLYIHLPWCTRKCPYCDFNSHEGFTDSLQQPYVEALLADLDSQQASWRDRPIESIFIGGGTPSLFEGRWLGALLEGILNRTTLPRDVEITLESNPGSVESSRFAEYRAAGVNRLSIGVQSFDDRALMPWGGSTPATRRAARWTWSPLPAFQRWKH
;
A
#
# COMPACT_ATOMS: atom_id res chain seq x y z
N MET A 1 -1.42 9.44 20.77
CA MET A 1 -0.77 9.68 19.47
C MET A 1 -0.72 11.17 19.19
N ILE A 2 0.35 11.65 18.55
CA ILE A 2 0.53 13.06 18.17
C ILE A 2 0.19 13.26 16.70
N ILE A 3 -0.53 14.33 16.35
CA ILE A 3 -0.62 14.81 14.96
C ILE A 3 0.49 15.84 14.76
N ALA A 4 1.48 15.50 13.95
CA ALA A 4 2.61 16.34 13.62
C ALA A 4 2.25 17.32 12.48
N SER A 5 1.28 18.20 12.75
CA SER A 5 0.80 19.21 11.81
C SER A 5 0.36 20.46 12.57
N HIS A 6 0.63 21.63 12.00
CA HIS A 6 0.10 22.91 12.44
C HIS A 6 -1.13 23.37 11.64
N ASN A 7 -1.55 22.60 10.63
CA ASN A 7 -2.69 22.98 9.80
C ASN A 7 -4.02 22.64 10.53
N PRO A 8 -4.82 23.66 10.94
CA PRO A 8 -6.04 23.44 11.70
C PRO A 8 -7.11 22.67 10.92
N GLY A 9 -7.11 22.74 9.58
CA GLY A 9 -8.00 21.94 8.72
C GLY A 9 -7.65 20.46 8.81
N LYS A 10 -6.37 20.12 8.60
CA LYS A 10 -5.86 18.74 8.66
C LYS A 10 -6.07 18.11 10.03
N ILE A 11 -5.84 18.88 11.10
CA ILE A 11 -6.08 18.42 12.49
C ILE A 11 -7.55 17.99 12.66
N ARG A 12 -8.51 18.82 12.22
CA ARG A 12 -9.94 18.49 12.34
C ARG A 12 -10.30 17.24 11.52
N GLU A 13 -9.75 17.10 10.32
CA GLU A 13 -9.98 15.93 9.47
C GLU A 13 -9.43 14.65 10.12
N PHE A 14 -8.18 14.68 10.61
CA PHE A 14 -7.59 13.54 11.30
C PHE A 14 -8.34 13.19 12.58
N GLN A 15 -8.76 14.17 13.37
CA GLN A 15 -9.57 13.92 14.57
C GLN A 15 -10.93 13.29 14.23
N ALA A 16 -11.58 13.73 13.14
CA ALA A 16 -12.84 13.16 12.69
C ALA A 16 -12.70 11.71 12.19
N VAL A 17 -11.59 11.40 11.51
CA VAL A 17 -11.33 10.05 10.97
C VAL A 17 -10.86 9.08 12.06
N LEU A 18 -9.91 9.51 12.90
CA LEU A 18 -9.25 8.64 13.88
C LEU A 18 -10.09 8.48 15.15
N GLY A 19 -10.88 9.51 15.51
CA GLY A 19 -12.00 9.46 16.43
C GLY A 19 -11.80 8.67 17.72
N HIS A 20 -12.90 8.21 18.32
CA HIS A 20 -12.98 7.61 19.67
C HIS A 20 -12.04 6.43 19.96
N ARG A 21 -11.36 5.87 18.94
CA ARG A 21 -10.42 4.75 19.08
C ARG A 21 -9.02 5.20 19.51
N TRP A 22 -8.66 6.46 19.29
CA TRP A 22 -7.33 6.98 19.57
C TRP A 22 -7.38 8.28 20.38
N GLN A 23 -6.52 8.39 21.39
CA GLN A 23 -6.28 9.68 22.05
C GLN A 23 -5.30 10.49 21.21
N VAL A 24 -5.82 11.43 20.42
CA VAL A 24 -5.06 12.22 19.46
C VAL A 24 -4.86 13.64 19.96
N ARG A 25 -3.61 14.11 19.97
CA ARG A 25 -3.23 15.47 20.38
C ARG A 25 -2.43 16.17 19.28
N PRO A 26 -2.80 17.37 18.84
CA PRO A 26 -1.96 18.20 17.98
C PRO A 26 -0.60 18.49 18.62
N GLN A 27 0.46 18.56 17.80
CA GLN A 27 1.82 18.81 18.28
C GLN A 27 1.97 20.14 19.06
N ALA A 28 1.20 21.17 18.68
CA ALA A 28 1.18 22.45 19.37
C ALA A 28 0.67 22.35 20.82
N GLU A 29 -0.27 21.45 21.11
CA GLU A 29 -0.81 21.25 22.48
C GLU A 29 0.19 20.60 23.42
N VAL A 30 1.20 19.91 22.87
CA VAL A 30 2.24 19.23 23.63
C VAL A 30 3.60 19.95 23.57
N GLY A 31 3.61 21.20 23.10
CA GLY A 31 4.81 22.06 23.08
C GLY A 31 5.86 21.67 22.04
N VAL A 32 5.48 20.92 21.00
CA VAL A 32 6.38 20.54 19.90
C VAL A 32 6.37 21.62 18.84
N GLY A 33 7.56 22.15 18.51
CA GLY A 33 7.75 23.18 17.49
C GLY A 33 7.78 22.64 16.06
N ASP A 34 7.95 23.54 15.10
CA ASP A 34 8.18 23.18 13.70
C ASP A 34 9.56 22.51 13.51
N VAL A 35 9.62 21.63 12.52
CA VAL A 35 10.87 21.03 12.04
C VAL A 35 11.08 21.42 10.58
N GLU A 36 12.33 21.65 10.21
CA GLU A 36 12.70 21.96 8.83
C GLU A 36 12.44 20.76 7.90
N GLU A 37 11.66 20.98 6.86
CA GLU A 37 11.35 20.00 5.81
C GLU A 37 12.50 19.94 4.80
N THR A 38 13.53 19.17 5.12
CA THR A 38 14.74 19.00 4.29
C THR A 38 14.67 17.84 3.31
N GLY A 39 13.54 17.13 3.26
CA GLY A 39 13.32 16.00 2.37
C GLY A 39 13.25 16.39 0.90
N SER A 40 13.63 15.45 0.04
CA SER A 40 13.53 15.58 -1.43
C SER A 40 12.23 14.97 -1.98
N THR A 41 11.44 14.33 -1.12
CA THR A 41 10.16 13.68 -1.44
C THR A 41 9.12 13.93 -0.34
N PHE A 42 7.83 13.75 -0.67
CA PHE A 42 6.73 13.90 0.29
C PHE A 42 6.85 12.91 1.46
N VAL A 43 7.29 11.68 1.17
CA VAL A 43 7.49 10.66 2.20
C VAL A 43 8.61 11.03 3.18
N GLU A 44 9.71 11.59 2.69
CA GLU A 44 10.81 12.06 3.56
C GLU A 44 10.36 13.20 4.47
N ASN A 45 9.62 14.18 3.95
CA ASN A 45 9.08 15.28 4.77
C ASN A 45 8.08 14.80 5.82
N ALA A 46 7.19 13.89 5.45
CA ALA A 46 6.26 13.27 6.39
C ALA A 46 7.02 12.50 7.49
N LEU A 47 8.05 11.73 7.12
CA LEU A 47 8.92 11.03 8.07
C LEU A 47 9.66 11.98 9.02
N ILE A 48 10.24 13.06 8.50
CA ILE A 48 10.94 14.08 9.31
C ILE A 48 10.00 14.66 10.37
N LYS A 49 8.79 15.04 9.96
CA LYS A 49 7.75 15.57 10.86
C LYS A 49 7.33 14.57 11.92
N ALA A 50 7.00 13.33 11.53
CA ALA A 50 6.58 12.29 12.47
C ALA A 50 7.71 11.96 13.46
N ARG A 51 8.95 11.78 12.97
CA ARG A 51 10.11 11.44 13.79
C ARG A 51 10.43 12.53 14.80
N HIS A 52 10.37 13.79 14.39
CA HIS A 52 10.55 14.93 15.27
C HIS A 52 9.54 14.93 16.42
N ALA A 53 8.25 14.76 16.10
CA ALA A 53 7.19 14.69 17.10
C ALA A 53 7.36 13.48 18.05
N CYS A 54 7.73 12.31 17.53
CA CYS A 54 8.04 11.14 18.35
C CYS A 54 9.22 11.40 19.31
N ALA A 55 10.31 11.99 18.82
CA ALA A 55 11.52 12.24 19.62
C ALA A 55 11.25 13.18 20.80
N GLN A 56 10.43 14.21 20.59
CA GLN A 56 10.11 15.19 21.64
C GLN A 56 9.08 14.70 22.65
N THR A 57 8.14 13.86 22.23
CA THR A 57 6.98 13.48 23.06
C THR A 57 7.04 12.06 23.61
N ARG A 58 7.92 11.21 23.06
CA ARG A 58 7.97 9.76 23.31
C ARG A 58 6.65 9.05 23.05
N CYS A 59 5.80 9.64 22.21
CA CYS A 59 4.52 9.08 21.78
C CYS A 59 4.60 8.71 20.29
N ALA A 60 3.79 7.75 19.86
CA ALA A 60 3.54 7.54 18.44
C ALA A 60 3.05 8.83 17.78
N ALA A 61 3.49 9.10 16.55
CA ALA A 61 3.18 10.31 15.81
C ALA A 61 2.74 10.02 14.38
N LEU A 62 1.68 10.71 13.97
CA LEU A 62 1.16 10.74 12.62
C LEU A 62 1.54 12.07 11.98
N ALA A 63 2.16 12.03 10.80
CA ALA A 63 2.47 13.21 10.01
C ALA A 63 1.97 13.03 8.58
N ASP A 64 1.76 14.15 7.90
CA ASP A 64 1.41 14.15 6.50
C ASP A 64 2.21 15.18 5.72
N ASP A 65 2.49 14.87 4.46
CA ASP A 65 3.00 15.84 3.49
C ASP A 65 2.24 15.72 2.17
N SER A 66 1.85 16.87 1.61
CA SER A 66 0.91 16.92 0.50
C SER A 66 1.22 18.05 -0.46
N GLY A 67 0.98 17.83 -1.76
CA GLY A 67 1.18 18.86 -2.76
C GLY A 67 0.54 18.54 -4.10
N LEU A 68 0.54 19.53 -4.99
CA LEU A 68 0.16 19.40 -6.39
C LEU A 68 1.39 19.08 -7.23
N VAL A 69 1.28 18.10 -8.11
CA VAL A 69 2.34 17.68 -9.03
C VAL A 69 1.85 17.85 -10.46
N VAL A 70 2.57 18.64 -11.25
CA VAL A 70 2.34 18.79 -12.69
C VAL A 70 3.51 18.13 -13.44
N PRO A 71 3.32 16.94 -14.05
CA PRO A 71 4.39 16.23 -14.75
C PRO A 71 5.10 17.06 -15.82
N ALA A 72 4.35 17.84 -16.61
CA ALA A 72 4.91 18.69 -17.66
C ALA A 72 5.83 19.80 -17.14
N LEU A 73 5.71 20.17 -15.86
CA LEU A 73 6.60 21.12 -15.18
C LEU A 73 7.72 20.43 -14.39
N GLY A 74 8.03 19.16 -14.70
CA GLY A 74 9.01 18.37 -13.95
C GLY A 74 8.57 18.08 -12.52
N GLY A 75 7.25 18.06 -12.27
CA GLY A 75 6.67 17.80 -10.95
C GLY A 75 6.45 19.04 -10.08
N ALA A 76 6.74 20.24 -10.58
CA ALA A 76 6.38 21.48 -9.88
C ALA A 76 4.85 21.64 -9.77
N PRO A 77 4.32 22.31 -8.73
CA PRO A 77 5.03 22.93 -7.61
C PRO A 77 5.62 21.93 -6.58
N GLY A 78 5.09 20.71 -6.51
CA GLY A 78 5.65 19.61 -5.73
C GLY A 78 5.71 19.94 -4.23
N LEU A 79 6.84 19.68 -3.59
CA LEU A 79 7.07 19.99 -2.17
C LEU A 79 6.95 21.48 -1.83
N ARG A 80 7.04 22.36 -2.84
CA ARG A 80 6.88 23.80 -2.66
C ARG A 80 5.44 24.24 -2.84
N SER A 81 4.46 23.34 -2.90
CA SER A 81 3.04 23.66 -3.16
C SER A 81 2.51 24.81 -2.30
N ALA A 82 2.80 24.82 -1.00
CA ALA A 82 2.36 25.88 -0.08
C ALA A 82 3.11 27.21 -0.24
N ARG A 83 4.32 27.18 -0.81
CA ARG A 83 5.25 28.31 -0.91
C ARG A 83 5.75 28.54 -2.34
N TYR A 84 4.93 28.20 -3.33
CA TYR A 84 5.37 28.09 -4.72
C TYR A 84 5.78 29.44 -5.30
N SER A 85 4.96 30.46 -5.04
CA SER A 85 5.22 31.86 -5.36
C SER A 85 5.93 32.62 -4.24
N GLY A 86 5.99 32.05 -3.03
CA GLY A 86 6.33 32.77 -1.80
C GLY A 86 5.20 33.66 -1.25
N GLY A 87 4.05 33.71 -1.92
CA GLY A 87 2.84 34.42 -1.51
C GLY A 87 1.72 33.47 -1.05
N ASP A 88 0.47 33.94 -1.16
CA ASP A 88 -0.74 33.21 -0.80
C ASP A 88 -1.22 32.27 -1.94
N ASP A 89 -2.39 31.65 -1.72
CA ASP A 89 -3.01 30.72 -2.67
C ASP A 89 -3.30 31.37 -4.03
N GLU A 90 -3.70 32.65 -4.05
CA GLU A 90 -3.98 33.37 -5.30
C GLU A 90 -2.69 33.62 -6.08
N ALA A 91 -1.62 34.04 -5.41
CA ALA A 91 -0.30 34.19 -6.02
C ALA A 91 0.27 32.86 -6.53
N ASN A 92 0.07 31.77 -5.79
CA ASN A 92 0.44 30.42 -6.20
C ASN A 92 -0.31 29.98 -7.48
N ASN A 93 -1.61 30.22 -7.53
CA ASN A 93 -2.46 29.93 -8.68
C ASN A 93 -2.05 30.74 -9.92
N ALA A 94 -1.78 32.03 -9.75
CA ALA A 94 -1.33 32.91 -10.83
C ALA A 94 0.03 32.47 -11.40
N LEU A 95 0.98 32.10 -10.53
CA LEU A 95 2.29 31.60 -10.97
C LEU A 95 2.17 30.26 -11.70
N LEU A 96 1.31 29.35 -11.22
CA LEU A 96 1.05 28.07 -11.88
C LEU A 96 0.49 28.28 -13.29
N LEU A 97 -0.54 29.12 -13.43
CA LEU A 97 -1.13 29.43 -14.74
C LEU A 97 -0.11 30.06 -15.69
N LYS A 98 0.72 30.98 -15.20
CA LYS A 98 1.80 31.58 -15.98
C LYS A 98 2.79 30.53 -16.49
N ASN A 99 3.20 29.59 -15.64
CA ASN A 99 4.16 28.55 -16.00
C ASN A 99 3.56 27.48 -16.95
N MET A 100 2.23 27.35 -16.95
CA MET A 100 1.49 26.46 -17.85
C MET A 100 0.87 27.17 -19.07
N ALA A 101 1.26 28.42 -19.36
CA ALA A 101 0.61 29.23 -20.39
C ALA A 101 0.75 28.65 -21.81
N THR A 102 1.80 27.86 -22.07
CA THR A 102 2.05 27.21 -23.37
C THR A 102 1.59 25.76 -23.43
N LEU A 103 1.02 25.23 -22.34
CA LEU A 103 0.63 23.82 -22.23
C LEU A 103 -0.85 23.65 -22.53
N GLU A 104 -1.17 22.66 -23.37
CA GLU A 104 -2.53 22.37 -23.84
C GLU A 104 -2.89 20.89 -23.60
N ALA A 105 -4.20 20.60 -23.55
CA ALA A 105 -4.73 19.24 -23.46
C ALA A 105 -4.04 18.35 -22.39
N GLU A 106 -3.42 17.25 -22.81
CA GLU A 106 -2.78 16.24 -21.95
C GLU A 106 -1.57 16.80 -21.17
N ASP A 107 -0.88 17.82 -21.70
CA ASP A 107 0.24 18.45 -21.02
C ASP A 107 -0.19 19.25 -19.77
N ARG A 108 -1.49 19.47 -19.61
CA ARG A 108 -2.07 20.07 -18.40
C ARG A 108 -2.44 19.05 -17.33
N ALA A 109 -2.13 17.78 -17.53
CA ALA A 109 -2.34 16.74 -16.51
C ALA A 109 -1.63 17.10 -15.20
N ALA A 110 -2.29 16.80 -14.09
CA ALA A 110 -1.76 17.03 -12.76
C ALA A 110 -2.38 16.03 -11.77
N PHE A 111 -1.76 15.89 -10.61
CA PHE A 111 -2.37 15.17 -9.52
C PHE A 111 -2.01 15.79 -8.18
N TYR A 112 -2.96 15.75 -7.25
CA TYR A 112 -2.62 15.91 -5.85
C TYR A 112 -2.03 14.60 -5.33
N VAL A 113 -1.02 14.72 -4.46
CA VAL A 113 -0.49 13.61 -3.68
C VAL A 113 -0.52 13.98 -2.21
N ALA A 114 -0.87 13.01 -1.37
CA ALA A 114 -0.74 13.11 0.07
C ALA A 114 -0.08 11.83 0.58
N VAL A 115 1.03 11.97 1.30
CA VAL A 115 1.70 10.87 1.99
C VAL A 115 1.47 11.06 3.48
N VAL A 116 0.92 10.04 4.13
CA VAL A 116 0.71 9.98 5.57
C VAL A 116 1.63 8.92 6.15
N VAL A 117 2.34 9.28 7.21
CA VAL A 117 3.30 8.42 7.91
C VAL A 117 2.86 8.30 9.37
N LEU A 118 2.82 7.08 9.87
CA LEU A 118 2.69 6.78 11.29
C LEU A 118 3.98 6.10 11.77
N LEU A 119 4.61 6.70 12.78
CA LEU A 119 5.73 6.12 13.53
C LEU A 119 5.27 5.76 14.95
N GLU A 120 5.62 4.56 15.42
CA GLU A 120 5.36 4.19 16.82
C GLU A 120 6.34 4.87 17.78
N HIS A 121 7.59 5.04 17.36
CA HIS A 121 8.64 5.76 18.06
C HIS A 121 9.65 6.39 17.08
N ALA A 122 10.56 7.24 17.57
CA ALA A 122 11.45 8.02 16.70
C ALA A 122 12.36 7.15 15.80
N ASP A 123 12.86 6.05 16.36
CA ASP A 123 13.77 5.11 15.67
C ASP A 123 13.03 3.92 15.03
N ASP A 124 11.71 4.02 14.81
CA ASP A 124 10.93 2.94 14.20
C ASP A 124 11.40 2.73 12.74
N PRO A 125 11.96 1.55 12.41
CA PRO A 125 12.51 1.27 11.10
C PRO A 125 11.43 0.89 10.08
N THR A 126 10.20 0.66 10.51
CA THR A 126 9.09 0.13 9.71
C THR A 126 7.82 0.98 9.88
N PRO A 127 7.88 2.30 9.56
CA PRO A 127 6.72 3.17 9.63
C PRO A 127 5.58 2.64 8.77
N LEU A 128 4.34 2.83 9.22
CA LEU A 128 3.18 2.66 8.35
C LEU A 128 3.09 3.89 7.43
N ILE A 129 3.15 3.65 6.13
CA ILE A 129 3.11 4.69 5.09
C ILE A 129 1.89 4.46 4.22
N ALA A 130 1.06 5.48 4.06
CA ALA A 130 -0.07 5.48 3.14
C ALA A 130 0.07 6.65 2.16
N GLU A 131 -0.12 6.36 0.87
CA GLU A 131 -0.08 7.37 -0.19
C GLU A 131 -1.42 7.42 -0.93
N GLY A 132 -1.97 8.61 -1.05
CA GLY A 132 -3.14 8.89 -1.88
C GLY A 132 -2.78 9.80 -3.04
N ARG A 133 -3.26 9.47 -4.24
CA ARG A 133 -3.19 10.33 -5.43
C ARG A 133 -4.57 10.66 -5.97
N TRP A 134 -4.79 11.92 -6.30
CA TRP A 134 -6.01 12.38 -6.96
C TRP A 134 -5.65 12.98 -8.31
N HIS A 135 -5.92 12.23 -9.37
CA HIS A 135 -5.57 12.59 -10.75
C HIS A 135 -6.61 13.53 -11.38
N GLY A 136 -6.12 14.39 -12.26
CA GLY A 136 -6.91 15.40 -12.95
C GLY A 136 -6.07 16.25 -13.89
N ARG A 137 -6.53 17.47 -14.12
CA ARG A 137 -5.89 18.46 -14.99
C ARG A 137 -6.00 19.86 -14.40
N ILE A 138 -5.10 20.74 -14.80
CA ILE A 138 -5.16 22.16 -14.46
C ILE A 138 -5.98 22.91 -15.51
N ALA A 139 -7.04 23.58 -15.08
CA ALA A 139 -7.84 24.46 -15.93
C ALA A 139 -7.04 25.70 -16.36
N THR A 140 -7.56 26.43 -17.35
CA THR A 140 -6.94 27.67 -17.86
C THR A 140 -7.34 28.91 -17.07
N ALA A 141 -8.38 28.82 -16.24
CA ALA A 141 -8.85 29.90 -15.38
C ALA A 141 -9.47 29.32 -14.10
N PRO A 142 -9.44 30.05 -12.96
CA PRO A 142 -10.01 29.58 -11.71
C PRO A 142 -11.54 29.61 -11.73
N ARG A 143 -12.16 28.61 -11.09
CA ARG A 143 -13.61 28.55 -10.83
C ARG A 143 -13.90 27.93 -9.47
N GLY A 144 -15.00 28.36 -8.85
CA GLY A 144 -15.42 27.92 -7.51
C GLY A 144 -14.79 28.73 -6.39
N THR A 145 -15.41 28.69 -5.21
CA THR A 145 -14.99 29.42 -4.00
C THR A 145 -14.78 28.53 -2.79
N GLY A 146 -15.02 27.21 -2.93
CA GLY A 146 -14.76 26.23 -1.87
C GLY A 146 -13.33 25.72 -1.89
N GLY A 147 -12.95 24.96 -0.86
CA GLY A 147 -11.62 24.36 -0.78
C GLY A 147 -10.52 25.37 -0.44
N PHE A 148 -9.28 25.04 -0.81
CA PHE A 148 -8.08 25.86 -0.58
C PHE A 148 -6.98 25.55 -1.61
N GLY A 149 -5.90 26.34 -1.65
CA GLY A 149 -4.77 26.10 -2.53
C GLY A 149 -5.13 26.14 -4.01
N TYR A 150 -4.82 25.05 -4.72
CA TYR A 150 -5.01 24.93 -6.17
C TYR A 150 -6.39 24.39 -6.56
N ASP A 151 -7.29 24.19 -5.59
CA ASP A 151 -8.65 23.69 -5.83
C ASP A 151 -9.45 24.48 -6.87
N PRO A 152 -9.32 25.83 -6.98
CA PRO A 152 -9.98 26.59 -8.04
C PRO A 152 -9.46 26.29 -9.43
N LEU A 153 -8.27 25.70 -9.59
CA LEU A 153 -7.68 25.37 -10.88
C LEU A 153 -7.74 23.88 -11.21
N PHE A 154 -7.83 23.02 -10.20
CA PHE A 154 -7.77 21.58 -10.38
C PHE A 154 -9.14 21.00 -10.81
N VAL A 155 -9.18 20.33 -11.95
CA VAL A 155 -10.34 19.59 -12.46
C VAL A 155 -10.04 18.09 -12.37
N PRO A 156 -10.70 17.35 -11.47
CA PRO A 156 -10.47 15.92 -11.29
C PRO A 156 -10.87 15.08 -12.52
N ASP A 157 -10.20 13.96 -12.71
CA ASP A 157 -10.58 13.01 -13.77
C ASP A 157 -12.01 12.51 -13.59
N GLY A 158 -12.78 12.55 -14.68
CA GLY A 158 -14.20 12.18 -14.68
C GLY A 158 -15.16 13.28 -14.19
N TYR A 159 -14.67 14.51 -13.96
CA TYR A 159 -15.47 15.66 -13.57
C TYR A 159 -15.27 16.83 -14.55
N GLU A 160 -16.33 17.62 -14.73
CA GLU A 160 -16.27 18.91 -15.44
C GLU A 160 -16.15 20.10 -14.47
N GLN A 161 -16.47 19.87 -13.19
CA GLN A 161 -16.35 20.86 -12.14
C GLN A 161 -14.94 20.91 -11.57
N HIS A 162 -14.53 22.09 -11.14
CA HIS A 162 -13.29 22.30 -10.41
C HIS A 162 -13.43 21.74 -8.99
N ALA A 163 -12.32 21.36 -8.36
CA ALA A 163 -12.33 20.87 -6.98
C ALA A 163 -12.92 21.88 -6.00
N ALA A 164 -12.77 23.18 -6.26
CA ALA A 164 -13.39 24.26 -5.47
C ALA A 164 -14.92 24.37 -5.65
N GLU A 165 -15.50 23.78 -6.70
CA GLU A 165 -16.95 23.71 -6.93
C GLU A 165 -17.56 22.44 -6.33
N LEU A 166 -16.74 21.44 -5.97
CA LEU A 166 -17.20 20.24 -5.29
C LEU A 166 -17.49 20.55 -3.82
N SER A 167 -18.73 20.31 -3.39
CA SER A 167 -19.05 20.36 -1.96
C SER A 167 -18.17 19.38 -1.17
N PHE A 168 -17.89 19.66 0.11
CA PHE A 168 -17.08 18.80 0.99
C PHE A 168 -17.56 17.34 1.05
N ARG A 169 -18.83 17.08 0.67
CA ARG A 169 -19.43 15.73 0.55
C ARG A 169 -19.18 15.03 -0.80
N GLY A 170 -18.69 15.73 -1.82
CA GLY A 170 -18.54 15.28 -3.20
C GLY A 170 -17.09 15.02 -3.68
N LYS A 171 -16.06 15.31 -2.87
CA LYS A 171 -14.64 15.08 -3.21
C LYS A 171 -14.17 13.61 -3.06
N LYS A 172 -15.05 12.62 -3.24
CA LYS A 172 -14.73 11.19 -3.13
C LYS A 172 -14.80 10.52 -4.49
N SER A 173 -13.70 9.87 -4.88
CA SER A 173 -13.47 9.28 -6.20
C SER A 173 -14.56 8.27 -6.58
N ARG A 174 -15.19 8.48 -7.72
CA ARG A 174 -15.98 7.47 -8.43
C ARG A 174 -15.10 6.90 -9.55
N GLN A 175 -14.61 5.67 -9.39
CA GLN A 175 -14.09 4.90 -10.53
C GLN A 175 -15.13 3.84 -10.94
N SER A 176 -15.53 3.93 -12.21
CA SER A 176 -15.99 2.87 -13.11
C SER A 176 -17.29 2.08 -12.80
N SER A 177 -18.36 2.37 -13.55
CA SER A 177 -18.81 1.49 -14.65
C SER A 177 -20.01 2.09 -15.39
N ARG A 178 -20.01 1.93 -16.73
CA ARG A 178 -21.11 2.30 -17.63
C ARG A 178 -22.36 1.52 -17.24
N THR A 179 -23.52 2.19 -17.12
CA THR A 179 -24.83 1.91 -17.77
C THR A 179 -25.94 2.69 -17.04
N GLY A 180 -26.78 3.41 -17.80
CA GLY A 180 -28.19 3.67 -17.43
C GLY A 180 -28.49 4.88 -16.55
N CYS A 181 -29.14 5.87 -17.15
CA CYS A 181 -29.87 6.93 -16.46
C CYS A 181 -31.06 6.36 -15.68
N SER A 182 -31.13 6.59 -14.36
CA SER A 182 -32.40 6.79 -13.64
C SER A 182 -32.19 7.47 -12.28
N THR A 183 -32.98 8.53 -12.08
CA THR A 183 -33.45 9.19 -10.84
C THR A 183 -32.63 9.04 -9.55
N ALA A 184 -32.18 10.20 -9.08
CA ALA A 184 -31.45 10.43 -7.84
C ALA A 184 -32.23 10.03 -6.57
N THR A 185 -31.59 9.21 -5.75
CA THR A 185 -31.75 9.19 -4.29
C THR A 185 -30.39 9.52 -3.68
N ALA A 186 -30.39 10.46 -2.73
CA ALA A 186 -29.19 11.02 -2.12
C ALA A 186 -28.40 9.94 -1.36
N THR A 187 -27.31 9.44 -1.95
CA THR A 187 -26.38 8.53 -1.28
C THR A 187 -25.32 9.33 -0.54
N THR A 188 -25.28 9.12 0.76
CA THR A 188 -24.29 9.59 1.74
C THR A 188 -22.86 9.35 1.25
N GLY A 189 -21.99 10.37 1.40
CA GLY A 189 -20.67 10.43 0.78
C GLY A 189 -19.77 9.22 1.09
N SER A 190 -19.21 8.63 0.03
CA SER A 190 -18.37 7.43 0.03
C SER A 190 -17.10 7.57 0.87
N MET A 191 -17.17 7.36 2.19
CA MET A 191 -15.98 6.90 2.92
C MET A 191 -15.46 5.69 2.14
N ILE A 192 -14.14 5.54 1.98
CA ILE A 192 -13.63 4.20 1.66
C ILE A 192 -14.13 3.37 2.83
N ASP A 193 -15.17 2.58 2.59
CA ASP A 193 -15.63 1.61 3.55
C ASP A 193 -14.51 0.57 3.61
N PRO A 194 -13.75 0.46 4.70
CA PRO A 194 -12.69 -0.53 4.79
C PRO A 194 -13.24 -1.95 4.59
N GLN A 195 -14.55 -2.16 4.82
CA GLN A 195 -15.24 -3.41 4.53
C GLN A 195 -15.42 -3.68 3.03
N ALA A 196 -15.43 -2.63 2.19
CA ALA A 196 -15.56 -2.74 0.73
C ALA A 196 -14.22 -2.88 -0.01
N VAL A 197 -13.08 -2.74 0.69
CA VAL A 197 -11.77 -3.00 0.11
C VAL A 197 -11.55 -4.51 0.04
N PRO A 198 -11.13 -5.08 -1.10
CA PRO A 198 -10.73 -6.48 -1.19
C PRO A 198 -9.71 -6.86 -0.12
N LEU A 199 -9.91 -7.98 0.57
CA LEU A 199 -9.00 -8.46 1.59
C LEU A 199 -8.08 -9.54 1.01
N SER A 200 -6.77 -9.36 1.18
CA SER A 200 -5.74 -10.35 0.83
C SER A 200 -4.98 -10.77 2.09
N LEU A 201 -4.63 -12.04 2.18
CA LEU A 201 -3.86 -12.58 3.30
C LEU A 201 -2.40 -12.79 2.87
N TYR A 202 -1.48 -12.06 3.48
CA TYR A 202 -0.05 -12.31 3.36
C TYR A 202 0.43 -13.17 4.53
N ILE A 203 1.11 -14.28 4.23
CA ILE A 203 1.66 -15.20 5.21
C ILE A 203 3.18 -15.14 5.09
N HIS A 204 3.81 -14.72 6.18
CA HIS A 204 5.26 -14.58 6.24
C HIS A 204 5.89 -15.87 6.80
N LEU A 205 6.77 -16.51 6.03
CA LEU A 205 7.59 -17.64 6.46
C LEU A 205 9.08 -17.20 6.47
N PRO A 206 9.63 -16.77 7.62
CA PRO A 206 10.86 -15.98 7.72
C PRO A 206 12.15 -16.81 7.64
N TRP A 207 12.17 -17.97 6.98
CA TRP A 207 13.36 -18.82 6.94
C TRP A 207 13.94 -18.98 5.56
N CYS A 208 15.26 -18.86 5.46
CA CYS A 208 16.03 -19.12 4.25
C CYS A 208 17.08 -20.20 4.53
N THR A 209 17.44 -20.99 3.51
CA THR A 209 18.60 -21.90 3.62
C THR A 209 19.88 -21.10 3.87
N ARG A 210 20.00 -19.94 3.23
CA ARG A 210 21.03 -18.93 3.43
C ARG A 210 20.45 -17.54 3.22
N LYS A 211 20.82 -16.59 4.06
CA LYS A 211 20.37 -15.20 3.91
C LYS A 211 21.09 -14.56 2.73
N CYS A 212 20.31 -14.01 1.80
CA CYS A 212 20.88 -13.29 0.67
C CYS A 212 21.36 -11.90 1.13
N PRO A 213 22.54 -11.44 0.69
CA PRO A 213 23.13 -10.16 1.13
C PRO A 213 22.38 -8.91 0.65
N TYR A 214 21.44 -9.07 -0.29
CA TYR A 214 20.56 -8.02 -0.79
C TYR A 214 19.10 -8.17 -0.32
N CYS A 215 18.79 -9.20 0.47
CA CYS A 215 17.41 -9.45 0.93
C CYS A 215 17.07 -8.54 2.10
N ASP A 216 16.08 -7.67 1.90
CA ASP A 216 15.53 -6.77 2.93
C ASP A 216 14.32 -7.38 3.67
N PHE A 217 13.91 -8.60 3.31
CA PHE A 217 12.90 -9.31 4.09
C PHE A 217 13.45 -9.72 5.46
N ASN A 218 12.60 -9.66 6.48
CA ASN A 218 12.88 -10.17 7.81
C ASN A 218 12.99 -11.71 7.78
N SER A 219 14.16 -12.18 7.38
CA SER A 219 14.46 -13.59 7.18
C SER A 219 15.71 -14.02 7.95
N HIS A 220 15.70 -15.27 8.38
CA HIS A 220 16.68 -15.89 9.25
C HIS A 220 17.14 -17.23 8.69
N GLU A 221 18.38 -17.61 9.01
CA GLU A 221 18.87 -18.98 8.83
C GLU A 221 18.47 -19.84 10.04
N GLY A 222 18.80 -21.14 10.02
CA GLY A 222 18.56 -22.03 11.16
C GLY A 222 17.15 -22.65 11.19
N PHE A 223 16.52 -22.81 10.02
CA PHE A 223 15.31 -23.61 9.90
C PHE A 223 15.57 -25.07 10.29
N THR A 224 14.67 -25.64 11.07
CA THR A 224 14.67 -27.07 11.40
C THR A 224 13.26 -27.62 11.27
N ASP A 225 13.13 -28.91 10.92
CA ASP A 225 11.81 -29.52 10.69
C ASP A 225 10.89 -29.42 11.92
N SER A 226 11.46 -29.37 13.13
CA SER A 226 10.73 -29.21 14.39
C SER A 226 10.05 -27.85 14.56
N LEU A 227 10.44 -26.83 13.78
CA LEU A 227 9.83 -25.50 13.85
C LEU A 227 8.51 -25.41 13.06
N GLN A 228 8.27 -26.32 12.13
CA GLN A 228 7.14 -26.20 11.20
C GLN A 228 5.80 -26.22 11.91
N GLN A 229 5.55 -27.25 12.73
CA GLN A 229 4.32 -27.38 13.51
C GLN A 229 4.06 -26.19 14.44
N PRO A 230 4.96 -25.87 15.39
CA PRO A 230 4.69 -24.78 16.34
C PRO A 230 4.54 -23.43 15.63
N TYR A 231 5.18 -23.25 14.47
CA TYR A 231 5.00 -22.02 13.70
C TYR A 231 3.66 -21.95 12.98
N VAL A 232 3.18 -23.05 12.39
CA VAL A 232 1.82 -23.11 11.81
C VAL A 232 0.78 -22.83 12.90
N GLU A 233 0.93 -23.42 14.09
CA GLU A 233 0.07 -23.15 15.24
C GLU A 233 0.10 -21.67 15.66
N ALA A 234 1.29 -21.07 15.69
CA ALA A 234 1.45 -19.65 16.00
C ALA A 234 0.81 -18.73 14.94
N LEU A 235 0.96 -19.04 13.64
CA LEU A 235 0.32 -18.29 12.55
C LEU A 235 -1.21 -18.35 12.63
N LEU A 236 -1.77 -19.50 12.97
CA LEU A 236 -3.22 -19.64 13.15
C LEU A 236 -3.71 -18.90 14.40
N ALA A 237 -2.94 -18.91 15.48
CA ALA A 237 -3.24 -18.12 16.69
C ALA A 237 -3.16 -16.61 16.41
N ASP A 238 -2.18 -16.16 15.61
CA ASP A 238 -2.06 -14.77 15.17
C ASP A 238 -3.27 -14.36 14.31
N LEU A 239 -3.65 -15.20 13.34
CA LEU A 239 -4.86 -15.00 12.55
C LEU A 239 -6.10 -14.86 13.46
N ASP A 240 -6.25 -15.74 14.44
CA ASP A 240 -7.35 -15.71 15.41
C ASP A 240 -7.37 -14.43 16.24
N SER A 241 -6.20 -13.90 16.62
CA SER A 241 -6.10 -12.65 17.38
C SER A 241 -6.61 -11.44 16.59
N GLN A 242 -6.61 -11.52 15.26
CA GLN A 242 -6.99 -10.44 14.35
C GLN A 242 -8.42 -10.59 13.82
N GLN A 243 -9.23 -11.51 14.37
CA GLN A 243 -10.60 -11.82 13.91
C GLN A 243 -11.47 -10.58 13.64
N ALA A 244 -11.40 -9.56 14.51
CA ALA A 244 -12.18 -8.33 14.37
C ALA A 244 -11.91 -7.56 13.05
N SER A 245 -10.75 -7.78 12.43
CA SER A 245 -10.33 -7.10 11.20
C SER A 245 -10.77 -7.82 9.92
N TRP A 246 -11.14 -9.11 9.99
CA TRP A 246 -11.37 -9.94 8.80
C TRP A 246 -12.63 -10.83 8.83
N ARG A 247 -13.28 -11.05 9.98
CA ARG A 247 -14.35 -12.06 10.14
C ARG A 247 -15.51 -11.95 9.14
N ASP A 248 -15.88 -10.72 8.77
CA ASP A 248 -17.03 -10.45 7.90
C ASP A 248 -16.62 -10.18 6.44
N ARG A 249 -15.36 -10.45 6.08
CA ARG A 249 -14.81 -10.15 4.75
C ARG A 249 -14.25 -11.43 4.12
N PRO A 250 -14.59 -11.75 2.86
CA PRO A 250 -13.95 -12.85 2.15
C PRO A 250 -12.49 -12.50 1.88
N ILE A 251 -11.60 -13.48 2.01
CA ILE A 251 -10.19 -13.34 1.59
C ILE A 251 -10.13 -13.70 0.11
N GLU A 252 -9.82 -12.74 -0.74
CA GLU A 252 -9.82 -12.89 -2.20
C GLU A 252 -8.52 -13.49 -2.74
N SER A 253 -7.42 -13.38 -2.00
CA SER A 253 -6.15 -14.00 -2.36
C SER A 253 -5.27 -14.26 -1.14
N ILE A 254 -4.41 -15.28 -1.26
CA ILE A 254 -3.41 -15.66 -0.26
C ILE A 254 -2.03 -15.64 -0.91
N PHE A 255 -1.08 -14.97 -0.29
CA PHE A 255 0.32 -14.96 -0.72
C PHE A 255 1.22 -15.45 0.41
N ILE A 256 2.05 -16.45 0.14
CA ILE A 256 2.98 -17.05 1.10
C ILE A 256 4.41 -16.73 0.65
N GLY A 257 5.16 -15.98 1.46
CA GLY A 257 6.48 -15.46 1.08
C GLY A 257 7.36 -15.05 2.25
N GLY A 258 8.37 -14.21 1.97
CA GLY A 258 9.24 -13.57 2.96
C GLY A 258 10.63 -14.20 3.07
N GLY A 259 10.69 -15.51 3.30
CA GLY A 259 11.91 -16.30 3.23
C GLY A 259 11.90 -17.23 2.02
N THR A 260 12.14 -18.51 2.26
CA THR A 260 12.02 -19.61 1.31
C THR A 260 10.87 -20.51 1.78
N PRO A 261 9.59 -20.15 1.52
CA PRO A 261 8.43 -20.94 1.93
C PRO A 261 8.49 -22.42 1.55
N SER A 262 9.16 -22.72 0.44
CA SER A 262 9.45 -24.05 -0.08
C SER A 262 10.32 -24.93 0.84
N LEU A 263 10.79 -24.40 1.98
CA LEU A 263 11.39 -25.19 3.06
C LEU A 263 10.35 -25.96 3.89
N PHE A 264 9.11 -25.46 3.96
CA PHE A 264 8.03 -26.17 4.65
C PHE A 264 7.58 -27.39 3.84
N GLU A 265 7.36 -28.51 4.52
CA GLU A 265 6.76 -29.69 3.93
C GLU A 265 5.30 -29.41 3.54
N GLY A 266 4.83 -30.04 2.46
CA GLY A 266 3.47 -29.80 1.97
C GLY A 266 2.38 -30.15 2.99
N ARG A 267 2.63 -31.09 3.91
CA ARG A 267 1.69 -31.41 5.01
C ARG A 267 1.44 -30.23 5.94
N TRP A 268 2.48 -29.42 6.21
CA TRP A 268 2.38 -28.28 7.13
C TRP A 268 1.76 -27.07 6.45
N LEU A 269 2.07 -26.84 5.18
CA LEU A 269 1.33 -25.87 4.36
C LEU A 269 -0.14 -26.26 4.21
N GLY A 270 -0.44 -27.56 4.06
CA GLY A 270 -1.80 -28.08 4.03
C GLY A 270 -2.54 -27.82 5.34
N ALA A 271 -1.92 -28.15 6.47
CA ALA A 271 -2.49 -27.88 7.80
C ALA A 271 -2.76 -26.39 8.04
N LEU A 272 -1.86 -25.52 7.57
CA LEU A 272 -2.04 -24.06 7.63
C LEU A 272 -3.23 -23.60 6.78
N LEU A 273 -3.30 -24.02 5.51
CA LEU A 273 -4.39 -23.62 4.60
C LEU A 273 -5.74 -24.17 5.05
N GLU A 274 -5.79 -25.41 5.54
CA GLU A 274 -6.98 -25.99 6.16
C GLU A 274 -7.38 -25.22 7.42
N GLY A 275 -6.41 -24.84 8.26
CA GLY A 275 -6.64 -24.00 9.43
C GLY A 275 -7.23 -22.63 9.08
N ILE A 276 -6.78 -22.02 7.97
CA ILE A 276 -7.32 -20.74 7.46
C ILE A 276 -8.74 -20.93 6.90
N LEU A 277 -8.97 -21.98 6.12
CA LEU A 277 -10.29 -22.34 5.57
C LEU A 277 -11.33 -22.55 6.67
N ASN A 278 -10.94 -23.18 7.77
CA ASN A 278 -11.84 -23.42 8.91
C ASN A 278 -12.20 -22.14 9.69
N ARG A 279 -11.47 -21.04 9.46
CA ARG A 279 -11.66 -19.75 10.14
C ARG A 279 -12.30 -18.68 9.26
N THR A 280 -12.09 -18.76 7.95
CA THR A 280 -12.33 -17.66 7.01
C THR A 280 -13.23 -18.08 5.85
N THR A 281 -13.76 -17.10 5.12
CA THR A 281 -14.50 -17.37 3.87
C THR A 281 -13.58 -17.17 2.67
N LEU A 282 -13.33 -18.24 1.91
CA LEU A 282 -12.56 -18.17 0.66
C LEU A 282 -13.47 -18.38 -0.56
N PRO A 283 -13.36 -17.54 -1.61
CA PRO A 283 -13.98 -17.80 -2.91
C PRO A 283 -13.50 -19.13 -3.53
N ARG A 284 -14.30 -19.70 -4.43
CA ARG A 284 -13.97 -20.98 -5.10
C ARG A 284 -12.73 -20.89 -5.99
N ASP A 285 -12.46 -19.71 -6.52
CA ASP A 285 -11.39 -19.37 -7.43
C ASP A 285 -10.28 -18.54 -6.76
N VAL A 286 -10.22 -18.57 -5.42
CA VAL A 286 -9.17 -17.89 -4.65
C VAL A 286 -7.77 -18.24 -5.17
N GLU A 287 -6.97 -17.21 -5.43
CA GLU A 287 -5.56 -17.41 -5.78
C GLU A 287 -4.76 -17.67 -4.50
N ILE A 288 -4.04 -18.79 -4.47
CA ILE A 288 -3.11 -19.15 -3.39
C ILE A 288 -1.72 -19.27 -4.02
N THR A 289 -0.95 -18.20 -3.84
CA THR A 289 0.41 -18.07 -4.36
C THR A 289 1.45 -18.49 -3.31
N LEU A 290 2.39 -19.34 -3.71
CA LEU A 290 3.59 -19.66 -2.93
C LEU A 290 4.84 -19.13 -3.65
N GLU A 291 5.66 -18.37 -2.94
CA GLU A 291 6.99 -17.99 -3.39
C GLU A 291 7.95 -19.19 -3.35
N SER A 292 8.68 -19.43 -4.43
CA SER A 292 9.65 -20.52 -4.53
C SER A 292 10.85 -20.07 -5.35
N ASN A 293 12.04 -20.58 -5.02
CA ASN A 293 13.20 -20.43 -5.89
C ASN A 293 13.23 -21.55 -6.96
N PRO A 294 14.00 -21.37 -8.05
CA PRO A 294 14.10 -22.35 -9.13
C PRO A 294 15.01 -23.56 -8.80
N GLY A 295 15.27 -23.86 -7.53
CA GLY A 295 16.15 -24.95 -7.09
C GLY A 295 15.53 -26.34 -7.25
N SER A 296 16.38 -27.36 -7.43
CA SER A 296 15.95 -28.76 -7.62
C SER A 296 15.20 -29.33 -6.41
N VAL A 297 15.61 -28.97 -5.19
CA VAL A 297 15.00 -29.42 -3.93
C VAL A 297 13.56 -28.90 -3.77
N GLU A 298 13.28 -27.70 -4.26
CA GLU A 298 11.97 -27.06 -4.13
C GLU A 298 11.01 -27.64 -5.17
N SER A 299 11.53 -27.90 -6.38
CA SER A 299 10.74 -28.48 -7.47
C SER A 299 10.19 -29.88 -7.17
N SER A 300 10.87 -30.67 -6.33
CA SER A 300 10.37 -31.99 -5.92
C SER A 300 9.13 -31.93 -5.02
N ARG A 301 8.86 -30.77 -4.40
CA ARG A 301 7.72 -30.60 -3.46
C ARG A 301 6.50 -29.91 -4.10
N PHE A 302 6.59 -29.45 -5.34
CA PHE A 302 5.48 -28.76 -6.01
C PHE A 302 4.19 -29.60 -6.10
N ALA A 303 4.32 -30.92 -6.24
CA ALA A 303 3.16 -31.82 -6.20
C ALA A 303 2.47 -31.81 -4.83
N GLU A 304 3.25 -31.74 -3.75
CA GLU A 304 2.74 -31.65 -2.38
C GLU A 304 2.07 -30.28 -2.14
N TYR A 305 2.66 -29.18 -2.62
CA TYR A 305 2.07 -27.84 -2.49
C TYR A 305 0.75 -27.73 -3.24
N ARG A 306 0.69 -28.30 -4.45
CA ARG A 306 -0.55 -28.39 -5.21
C ARG A 306 -1.60 -29.22 -4.48
N ALA A 307 -1.21 -30.34 -3.86
CA ALA A 307 -2.11 -31.15 -3.06
C ALA A 307 -2.60 -30.41 -1.80
N ALA A 308 -1.75 -29.56 -1.21
CA ALA A 308 -2.09 -28.70 -0.07
C ALA A 308 -3.06 -27.55 -0.43
N GLY A 309 -3.19 -27.20 -1.71
CA GLY A 309 -4.11 -26.17 -2.19
C GLY A 309 -3.44 -24.97 -2.87
N VAL A 310 -2.11 -24.91 -2.92
CA VAL A 310 -1.39 -23.88 -3.69
C VAL A 310 -1.69 -24.05 -5.17
N ASN A 311 -2.18 -22.99 -5.82
CA ASN A 311 -2.56 -23.02 -7.23
C ASN A 311 -1.75 -22.06 -8.11
N ARG A 312 -0.84 -21.27 -7.51
CA ARG A 312 0.12 -20.43 -8.23
C ARG A 312 1.50 -20.47 -7.56
N LEU A 313 2.55 -20.54 -8.37
CA LEU A 313 3.94 -20.39 -7.92
C LEU A 313 4.47 -19.04 -8.41
N SER A 314 5.07 -18.27 -7.50
CA SER A 314 5.83 -17.07 -7.83
C SER A 314 7.31 -17.43 -7.79
N ILE A 315 7.98 -17.42 -8.96
CA ILE A 315 9.39 -17.82 -9.07
C ILE A 315 10.21 -16.59 -9.44
N GLY A 316 11.09 -16.17 -8.52
CA GLY A 316 12.08 -15.13 -8.80
C GLY A 316 13.20 -15.68 -9.68
N VAL A 317 13.43 -15.06 -10.84
CA VAL A 317 14.60 -15.35 -11.69
C VAL A 317 15.51 -14.13 -11.68
N GLN A 318 16.72 -14.29 -11.16
CA GLN A 318 17.69 -13.20 -11.05
C GLN A 318 18.44 -12.94 -12.35
N SER A 319 18.89 -14.00 -13.02
CA SER A 319 19.57 -13.91 -14.30
C SER A 319 19.50 -15.25 -15.02
N PHE A 320 19.46 -15.20 -16.36
CA PHE A 320 19.66 -16.36 -17.22
C PHE A 320 21.13 -16.50 -17.68
N ASP A 321 22.00 -15.57 -17.25
CA ASP A 321 23.44 -15.61 -17.51
C ASP A 321 24.17 -16.32 -16.37
N ASP A 322 24.69 -17.52 -16.67
CA ASP A 322 25.43 -18.36 -15.72
C ASP A 322 26.66 -17.65 -15.12
N ARG A 323 27.26 -16.67 -15.84
CA ARG A 323 28.41 -15.90 -15.34
C ARG A 323 28.03 -14.91 -14.26
N ALA A 324 26.82 -14.36 -14.33
CA ALA A 324 26.30 -13.44 -13.30
C ALA A 324 25.88 -14.18 -12.01
N LEU A 325 25.66 -15.50 -12.08
CA LEU A 325 25.23 -16.34 -10.95
C LEU A 325 26.40 -16.92 -10.13
N MET A 326 27.63 -16.94 -10.67
CA MET A 326 28.82 -17.50 -10.01
C MET A 326 29.19 -16.83 -8.67
N PRO A 327 29.16 -15.48 -8.52
CA PRO A 327 29.54 -14.84 -7.26
C PRO A 327 28.58 -15.13 -6.09
N TRP A 328 27.40 -15.65 -6.38
CA TRP A 328 26.29 -15.79 -5.42
C TRP A 328 25.97 -17.24 -5.06
N GLY A 329 26.85 -18.19 -5.40
CA GLY A 329 26.71 -19.61 -5.04
C GLY A 329 25.76 -20.40 -5.94
N GLY A 330 25.47 -19.92 -7.15
CA GLY A 330 24.65 -20.64 -8.12
C GLY A 330 25.28 -21.96 -8.56
N SER A 331 24.63 -23.08 -8.26
CA SER A 331 24.90 -24.37 -8.90
C SER A 331 24.16 -24.42 -10.24
N THR A 332 24.89 -24.51 -11.35
CA THR A 332 24.36 -24.88 -12.67
C THR A 332 23.82 -26.33 -12.62
N PRO A 333 22.77 -26.77 -13.35
CA PRO A 333 21.94 -26.17 -14.39
C PRO A 333 20.41 -26.28 -14.11
N ALA A 334 19.95 -26.01 -12.88
CA ALA A 334 18.53 -26.18 -12.51
C ALA A 334 17.59 -25.07 -13.05
N THR A 335 18.11 -23.85 -13.23
CA THR A 335 17.38 -22.65 -13.66
C THR A 335 16.70 -22.77 -15.02
N ARG A 336 17.19 -23.62 -15.94
CA ARG A 336 16.58 -23.80 -17.27
C ARG A 336 15.32 -24.68 -17.29
N ARG A 337 15.04 -25.49 -16.26
CA ARG A 337 13.84 -26.36 -16.24
C ARG A 337 12.61 -25.71 -15.59
N ALA A 338 12.80 -24.69 -14.73
CA ALA A 338 11.68 -24.02 -14.07
C ALA A 338 10.80 -23.20 -15.05
N ALA A 339 11.39 -22.66 -16.13
CA ALA A 339 10.70 -21.81 -17.10
C ALA A 339 9.71 -22.53 -18.05
N ARG A 340 9.45 -23.84 -17.86
CA ARG A 340 8.50 -24.63 -18.68
C ARG A 340 7.17 -24.97 -18.00
N TRP A 341 6.91 -24.45 -16.80
CA TRP A 341 5.67 -24.73 -16.06
C TRP A 341 4.70 -23.54 -16.10
N THR A 342 4.20 -23.20 -17.29
CA THR A 342 2.92 -22.48 -17.40
C THR A 342 1.81 -23.52 -17.34
N TRP A 343 1.19 -23.66 -16.18
CA TRP A 343 0.00 -24.50 -16.05
C TRP A 343 -1.14 -23.84 -16.82
N SER A 344 -1.64 -24.48 -17.88
CA SER A 344 -2.84 -24.06 -18.58
C SER A 344 -4.05 -24.07 -17.61
N PRO A 345 -4.97 -23.10 -17.72
CA PRO A 345 -6.22 -23.15 -16.97
C PRO A 345 -7.11 -24.27 -17.55
N LEU A 346 -7.38 -25.30 -16.75
CA LEU A 346 -8.35 -26.36 -17.06
C LEU A 346 -9.19 -26.67 -15.80
N PRO A 347 -10.41 -27.20 -15.98
CA PRO A 347 -11.58 -26.75 -15.23
C PRO A 347 -11.68 -27.32 -13.81
N ALA A 348 -12.24 -26.47 -12.94
CA ALA A 348 -12.95 -26.73 -11.70
C ALA A 348 -12.34 -27.75 -10.71
N PHE A 349 -12.03 -27.23 -9.52
CA PHE A 349 -11.92 -27.96 -8.26
C PHE A 349 -12.99 -29.08 -8.13
N GLN A 350 -12.60 -30.30 -8.49
CA GLN A 350 -13.31 -31.53 -8.14
C GLN A 350 -12.38 -32.37 -7.28
N ARG A 351 -12.26 -32.04 -5.99
CA ARG A 351 -11.91 -32.99 -4.91
C ARG A 351 -11.95 -32.30 -3.55
N TRP A 352 -13.13 -31.84 -3.17
CA TRP A 352 -13.51 -31.59 -1.78
C TRP A 352 -14.96 -32.06 -1.61
N LYS A 353 -15.11 -33.39 -1.60
CA LYS A 353 -16.27 -34.10 -1.06
C LYS A 353 -15.71 -35.21 -0.19
N HIS A 354 -15.64 -34.99 1.11
CA HIS A 354 -16.43 -35.72 2.11
C HIS A 354 -16.30 -35.03 3.46
#